data_AF-A0A930BBM7-F1
#
_entry.id   AF-A0A930BBM7-F1
#
_cell.length_a   1.000
_cell.length_b   1.000
_cell.length_c   1.000
_cell.angle_alpha   90.00
_cell.angle_beta   90.00
_cell.angle_gamma   90.00
#
_symmetry.space_group_name_H-M   'P 1'
#
loop_
_entity.id
_entity.type
_entity.pdbx_description
1 polymer ?
#
loop_
_entity_poly.entity_id
_entity_poly.type
_entity_poly.pdbx_seq_one_letter_code
_entity_poly.pdbx_strand_id
1 'polypeptide(L)'
;RLVNSLGGHSVGVYDLENTDSKDTVRRMIRDERIRYYVPADYTKGSEMDILIHRIIDKTAAYEVLEEKHLRDRKEAGSWSFT
;
A
#
# COMPACT_ATOMS: atom_id res chain seq x y z
N ARG A 1 3.70 15.07 4.31
CA ARG A 1 4.34 13.76 4.55
C ARG A 1 4.38 13.00 3.22
N LEU A 2 5.56 12.56 2.78
CA LEU A 2 5.88 12.20 1.39
C LEU A 2 5.47 10.77 0.96
N VAL A 3 5.10 9.89 1.90
CA VAL A 3 5.00 8.44 1.63
C VAL A 3 3.58 7.98 1.29
N ASN A 4 2.54 8.71 1.74
CA ASN A 4 1.14 8.38 1.42
C ASN A 4 0.67 8.92 0.06
N SER A 5 1.47 9.78 -0.59
CA SER A 5 1.12 10.47 -1.84
C SER A 5 1.63 9.80 -3.12
N LEU A 6 2.46 8.74 -3.00
CA LEU A 6 3.12 8.07 -4.13
C LEU A 6 2.74 6.57 -4.24
N GLY A 7 1.63 6.15 -3.63
CA GLY A 7 1.14 4.77 -3.75
C GLY A 7 1.82 3.74 -2.82
N GLY A 8 2.70 4.18 -1.91
CA GLY A 8 3.34 3.30 -0.93
C GLY A 8 2.35 2.70 0.09
N HIS A 9 2.56 1.42 0.45
CA HIS A 9 1.76 0.70 1.42
C HIS A 9 2.55 0.42 2.69
N SER A 10 2.36 1.23 3.72
CA SER A 10 3.00 1.06 5.02
C SER A 10 2.29 0.01 5.88
N VAL A 11 3.06 -0.98 6.34
CA VAL A 11 2.59 -2.09 7.18
C VAL A 11 3.41 -2.11 8.47
N GLY A 12 2.74 -2.02 9.62
CA GLY A 12 3.35 -2.22 10.93
C GLY A 12 3.32 -3.70 11.32
N VAL A 13 4.46 -4.29 11.62
CA VAL A 13 4.55 -5.67 12.11
C VAL A 13 4.72 -5.64 13.63
N TYR A 14 3.89 -6.40 14.35
CA TYR A 14 3.96 -6.48 15.81
C TYR A 14 4.23 -7.90 16.28
N ASP A 15 4.87 -8.03 17.43
CA ASP A 15 5.18 -9.32 18.05
C ASP A 15 3.96 -9.83 18.84
N LEU A 16 3.62 -11.11 18.65
CA LEU A 16 2.49 -11.77 19.31
C LEU A 16 2.70 -11.89 20.82
N GLU A 17 3.95 -12.06 21.26
CA GLU A 17 4.33 -12.25 22.66
C GLU A 17 4.49 -10.91 23.39
N ASN A 18 4.56 -9.79 22.66
CA ASN A 18 4.79 -8.46 23.21
C ASN A 18 3.59 -7.53 22.98
N THR A 19 2.80 -7.30 24.03
CA THR A 19 1.63 -6.42 24.01
C THR A 19 1.96 -4.96 23.66
N ASP A 20 3.14 -4.46 24.05
CA ASP A 20 3.54 -3.07 23.82
C ASP A 20 3.79 -2.81 22.32
N SER A 21 4.26 -3.81 21.60
CA SER A 21 4.44 -3.73 20.14
C SER A 21 3.10 -3.57 19.43
N LYS A 22 2.05 -4.26 19.92
CA LYS A 22 0.68 -4.16 19.39
C LYS A 22 0.06 -2.79 19.65
N ASP A 23 0.27 -2.23 20.83
CA ASP A 23 -0.20 -0.89 21.15
C ASP A 23 0.55 0.20 20.38
N THR A 24 1.83 -0.03 20.07
CA THR A 24 2.62 0.84 19.21
C THR A 24 2.06 0.91 17.79
N VAL A 25 1.78 -0.22 17.14
CA VAL A 25 1.19 -0.21 15.79
C VAL A 25 -0.22 0.39 15.78
N ARG A 26 -1.03 0.15 16.82
CA ARG A 26 -2.34 0.81 16.98
C ARG A 26 -2.23 2.33 17.05
N ARG A 27 -1.26 2.85 17.80
CA ARG A 27 -0.98 4.29 17.83
C ARG A 27 -0.53 4.79 16.45
N MET A 28 0.34 4.05 15.75
CA MET A 28 0.78 4.43 14.40
C MET A 28 -0.38 4.47 13.37
N ILE A 29 -1.40 3.62 13.51
CA ILE A 29 -2.63 3.70 12.70
C ILE A 29 -3.38 5.00 13.01
N ARG A 30 -3.62 5.31 14.29
CA ARG A 30 -4.31 6.55 14.71
C ARG A 30 -3.58 7.81 14.24
N ASP A 31 -2.26 7.78 14.25
CA ASP A 31 -1.40 8.89 13.79
C ASP A 31 -1.26 8.94 12.25
N GLU A 32 -1.98 8.08 11.52
CA GLU A 32 -1.97 7.92 10.06
C GLU A 32 -0.56 7.67 9.48
N ARG A 33 0.31 7.05 10.27
CA ARG A 33 1.70 6.74 9.90
C ARG A 33 1.82 5.43 9.14
N ILE A 34 0.97 4.46 9.48
CA ILE A 34 0.86 3.18 8.79
C ILE A 34 -0.58 2.97 8.31
N ARG A 35 -0.75 2.17 7.25
CA ARG A 35 -2.08 1.87 6.70
C ARG A 35 -2.63 0.54 7.21
N TYR A 36 -1.76 -0.43 7.44
CA TYR A 36 -2.09 -1.77 7.90
C TYR A 36 -1.18 -2.18 9.05
N TYR A 37 -1.59 -3.18 9.82
CA TYR A 37 -0.71 -3.87 10.75
C TYR A 37 -1.06 -5.35 10.83
N VAL A 38 -0.06 -6.19 11.07
CA VAL A 38 -0.16 -7.66 11.10
C VAL A 38 0.80 -8.23 12.14
N PRO A 39 0.54 -9.44 12.67
CA PRO A 39 1.50 -10.11 13.54
C PRO A 39 2.78 -10.48 12.77
N ALA A 40 3.88 -10.67 13.50
CA ALA A 40 5.18 -11.12 13.00
C ALA A 40 5.18 -12.61 12.60
N ASP A 41 4.18 -13.04 11.84
CA ASP A 41 4.04 -14.40 11.31
C ASP A 41 4.40 -14.43 9.83
N TYR A 42 5.60 -14.93 9.53
CA TYR A 42 6.16 -15.02 8.18
C TYR A 42 5.82 -16.34 7.47
N THR A 43 4.92 -17.15 8.02
CA THR A 43 4.54 -18.42 7.40
C THR A 43 3.64 -18.22 6.19
N LYS A 44 3.67 -19.16 5.25
CA LYS A 44 2.78 -19.14 4.08
C LYS A 44 1.33 -19.26 4.51
N GLY A 45 0.46 -18.42 3.95
CA GLY A 45 -0.95 -18.36 4.31
C GLY A 45 -1.26 -17.58 5.59
N SER A 46 -0.25 -17.00 6.24
CA SER A 46 -0.47 -16.07 7.35
C SER A 46 -1.18 -14.80 6.87
N GLU A 47 -1.70 -14.02 7.83
CA GLU A 47 -2.29 -12.71 7.52
C GLU A 47 -1.29 -11.79 6.79
N MET A 48 -0.02 -11.83 7.18
CA MET A 48 1.02 -11.03 6.54
C MET A 48 1.27 -11.50 5.11
N ASP A 49 1.43 -12.80 4.87
CA ASP A 49 1.63 -13.36 3.53
C ASP A 49 0.50 -12.96 2.58
N ILE A 50 -0.75 -13.12 3.03
CA ILE A 50 -1.93 -12.76 2.23
C ILE A 50 -2.00 -11.26 1.97
N LEU A 51 -1.69 -10.42 2.97
CA LEU A 51 -1.72 -8.97 2.82
C LEU A 51 -0.70 -8.50 1.78
N ILE A 52 0.54 -9.03 1.83
CA ILE A 52 1.58 -8.66 0.87
C ILE A 52 1.19 -9.03 -0.56
N HIS A 53 0.68 -10.24 -0.78
CA HIS A 53 0.19 -10.65 -2.10
C HIS A 53 -0.90 -9.70 -2.62
N ARG A 54 -1.87 -9.32 -1.78
CA ARG A 54 -2.93 -8.37 -2.15
C ARG A 54 -2.39 -6.97 -2.48
N ILE A 55 -1.36 -6.51 -1.78
CA ILE A 55 -0.70 -5.23 -2.07
C ILE A 55 -0.01 -5.27 -3.44
N ILE A 56 0.64 -6.38 -3.77
CA ILE A 56 1.28 -6.58 -5.09
C ILE A 56 0.22 -6.57 -6.18
N ASP A 57 -0.84 -7.38 -6.04
CA ASP A 57 -1.93 -7.45 -7.03
C ASP A 57 -2.58 -6.07 -7.27
N LYS A 58 -2.82 -5.32 -6.17
CA LYS A 58 -3.35 -3.96 -6.26
C LYS A 58 -2.40 -3.02 -6.99
N THR A 59 -1.11 -3.07 -6.68
CA THR A 59 -0.09 -2.22 -7.33
C THR A 59 -0.03 -2.51 -8.82
N ALA A 60 0.03 -3.79 -9.21
CA ALA A 60 0.05 -4.20 -10.61
C ALA A 60 -1.21 -3.74 -11.36
N ALA A 61 -2.40 -3.89 -10.76
CA ALA A 61 -3.63 -3.40 -11.36
C ALA A 61 -3.64 -1.87 -11.50
N TYR A 62 -3.11 -1.14 -10.51
CA TYR A 62 -3.00 0.31 -10.55
C TYR A 62 -2.07 0.78 -11.68
N GLU A 63 -0.91 0.16 -11.85
CA GLU A 63 0.05 0.50 -12.92
C GLU A 63 -0.58 0.38 -14.31
N VAL A 64 -1.33 -0.69 -14.58
CA VAL A 64 -2.04 -0.87 -15.86
C VAL A 64 -3.04 0.27 -16.12
N LEU A 65 -3.77 0.69 -15.07
CA LEU A 65 -4.73 1.79 -15.18
C LEU A 65 -4.04 3.13 -15.36
N GLU A 66 -2.93 3.38 -14.66
CA GLU A 66 -2.16 4.62 -14.77
C GLU A 66 -1.53 4.75 -16.17
N GLU A 67 -0.99 3.67 -16.73
CA GLU A 67 -0.47 3.65 -18.10
C GLU A 67 -1.56 3.98 -19.14
N LYS A 68 -2.77 3.41 -18.97
CA LYS A 68 -3.90 3.78 -19.82
C LYS A 68 -4.25 5.25 -19.65
N HIS A 69 -4.35 5.73 -18.41
CA HIS A 69 -4.69 7.11 -18.11
C HIS A 69 -3.68 8.11 -18.71
N LEU A 70 -2.38 7.79 -18.66
CA LEU A 70 -1.32 8.59 -19.27
C LEU A 70 -1.42 8.63 -20.80
N ARG A 71 -1.77 7.49 -21.44
CA ARG A 71 -2.02 7.44 -22.90
C ARG A 71 -3.21 8.30 -23.29
N ASP A 72 -4.36 8.11 -22.64
CA ASP A 72 -5.58 8.87 -22.90
C ASP A 72 -5.34 10.40 -22.73
N ARG A 73 -4.57 10.79 -21.72
CA ARG A 73 -4.18 12.19 -21.47
C ARG A 73 -3.29 12.76 -22.58
N LYS A 74 -2.32 11.97 -23.06
CA LYS A 74 -1.42 12.37 -24.15
C LYS A 74 -2.19 12.57 -25.46
N GLU A 75 -3.11 11.65 -25.77
CA GLU A 75 -4.01 11.76 -26.91
C GLU A 75 -4.84 13.03 -26.81
N ALA A 76 -5.55 13.26 -25.69
CA ALA A 76 -6.36 14.47 -25.51
C ALA A 76 -5.54 15.78 -25.65
N GLY A 77 -4.30 15.82 -25.16
CA GLY A 77 -3.42 16.99 -25.30
C GLY A 77 -2.91 17.20 -26.73
N SER A 78 -2.73 16.13 -27.50
CA SER A 78 -2.24 16.20 -28.89
C SER A 78 -3.24 16.77 -29.90
N TRP A 79 -4.53 16.86 -29.55
CA TRP A 79 -5.60 17.39 -30.40
C TRP A 79 -5.74 18.92 -30.39
N SER A 80 -4.76 19.66 -29.85
CA SER A 80 -4.88 21.11 -29.60
C SER A 80 -4.32 22.01 -30.72
N PHE A 81 -3.77 21.48 -31.82
CA PHE A 81 -3.18 22.31 -32.88
C PHE A 81 -3.13 21.61 -34.25
N THR A 82 -4.29 21.43 -34.88
CA THR A 82 -4.47 21.27 -36.34
C THR A 82 -5.86 21.76 -36.69
#